data_AF-A0A849DIB4-F1
#
_entry.id   AF-A0A849DIB4-F1
#
_cell.length_a   1.000
_cell.length_b   1.000
_cell.length_c   1.000
_cell.angle_alpha   90.00
_cell.angle_beta   90.00
_cell.angle_gamma   90.00
#
_symmetry.space_group_name_H-M   'P 1'
#
loop_
_entity.id
_entity.type
_entity.pdbx_description
1 polymer ?
#
loop_
_entity_poly.entity_id
_entity_poly.type
_entity_poly.pdbx_seq_one_letter_code
_entity_poly.pdbx_strand_id
1 'polypeptide(L)'
;GRLPRSMAWSNATVPGSVMRSVRHRLPRPVLRAPAREVDLGRLSVRGFERVLRLAWTIADFDGRDRPDLGDAAEALDLRNGAPS
;
A
#
# COMPACT_ATOMS: atom_id res chain seq x y z
N GLY A 1 7.47 -4.25 -12.68
CA GLY A 1 6.79 -3.29 -13.56
C GLY A 1 6.70 -2.01 -12.77
N ARG A 2 7.74 -1.18 -12.91
CA ARG A 2 7.93 0.07 -12.18
C ARG A 2 6.74 0.99 -12.44
N LEU A 3 6.21 1.65 -11.40
CA LEU A 3 5.20 2.70 -11.59
C LEU A 3 5.86 3.85 -12.38
N PRO A 4 5.17 4.42 -13.39
CA PRO A 4 5.77 5.46 -14.22
C PRO A 4 6.17 6.68 -13.36
N ARG A 5 7.45 7.06 -13.45
CA ARG A 5 8.17 8.04 -12.60
C ARG A 5 7.70 9.51 -12.74
N SER A 6 6.67 9.78 -13.54
CA SER A 6 6.22 11.14 -13.88
C SER A 6 4.73 11.33 -13.66
N MET A 7 4.28 11.12 -12.42
CA MET A 7 3.06 11.72 -11.90
C MET A 7 3.05 11.41 -10.41
N ALA A 8 3.28 12.42 -9.58
CA ALA A 8 2.90 12.35 -8.18
C ALA A 8 1.38 12.16 -8.13
N TRP A 9 0.91 10.91 -8.24
CA TRP A 9 -0.48 10.58 -8.01
C TRP A 9 -0.73 10.85 -6.54
N SER A 10 -1.46 11.94 -6.28
CA SER A 10 -1.91 12.21 -4.92
C SER A 10 -2.71 11.01 -4.43
N ASN A 11 -2.81 10.86 -3.12
CA ASN A 11 -3.52 9.76 -2.46
C ASN A 11 -4.99 9.57 -2.91
N ALA A 12 -5.53 10.38 -3.82
CA ALA A 12 -6.87 10.30 -4.38
C ALA A 12 -6.95 9.78 -5.83
N THR A 13 -5.90 9.84 -6.65
CA THR A 13 -6.05 9.75 -8.13
C THR A 13 -5.69 8.42 -8.79
N VAL A 14 -5.27 7.39 -8.04
CA VAL A 14 -5.04 6.05 -8.63
C VAL A 14 -6.38 5.39 -8.93
N PRO A 15 -6.71 5.06 -10.20
CA PRO A 15 -7.96 4.37 -10.53
C PRO A 15 -8.03 3.00 -9.84
N GLY A 16 -9.19 2.67 -9.28
CA GLY A 16 -9.37 1.41 -8.55
C GLY A 16 -9.08 0.14 -9.38
N SER A 17 -9.24 0.20 -10.71
CA SER A 17 -8.88 -0.88 -11.64
C SER A 17 -7.38 -1.16 -11.67
N VAL A 18 -6.55 -0.11 -11.70
CA VAL A 18 -5.09 -0.21 -11.66
C VAL A 18 -4.64 -0.78 -10.32
N MET A 19 -5.21 -0.28 -9.22
CA MET A 19 -4.92 -0.78 -7.88
C MET A 19 -5.25 -2.28 -7.73
N ARG A 20 -6.38 -2.75 -8.28
CA ARG A 20 -6.72 -4.18 -8.29
C ARG A 20 -5.70 -5.01 -9.07
N SER A 21 -5.30 -4.57 -10.25
CA SER A 21 -4.26 -5.24 -11.05
C SER A 21 -2.93 -5.34 -10.30
N VAL A 22 -2.54 -4.28 -9.60
CA VAL A 22 -1.32 -4.22 -8.79
C VAL A 22 -1.40 -5.14 -7.57
N ARG A 23 -2.55 -5.22 -6.89
CA ARG A 23 -2.77 -6.17 -5.78
C ARG A 23 -2.55 -7.61 -6.17
N HIS A 24 -3.03 -8.02 -7.35
CA HIS A 24 -2.81 -9.38 -7.86
C HIS A 24 -1.33 -9.73 -8.06
N ARG A 25 -0.45 -8.71 -8.09
CA ARG A 25 1.00 -8.89 -8.24
C ARG A 25 1.76 -8.85 -6.91
N LEU A 26 1.10 -8.56 -5.79
CA LEU A 26 1.75 -8.53 -4.47
C LEU A 26 1.77 -9.92 -3.83
N PRO A 27 2.89 -10.32 -3.19
CA PRO A 27 2.94 -11.54 -2.40
C PRO A 27 1.92 -11.51 -1.26
N ARG A 28 1.31 -12.66 -0.96
CA ARG A 28 0.36 -12.81 0.17
C ARG A 28 0.88 -12.27 1.51
N PRO A 29 2.18 -12.42 1.87
CA PRO A 29 2.70 -11.86 3.12
C PRO A 29 2.50 -10.35 3.25
N VAL A 30 2.72 -9.60 2.16
CA VAL A 30 2.57 -8.14 2.12
C VAL A 30 1.12 -7.71 2.39
N LEU A 31 0.16 -8.50 1.91
CA LEU A 31 -1.26 -8.21 2.07
C LEU A 31 -1.81 -8.61 3.45
N ARG A 32 -1.11 -9.51 4.17
CA ARG A 32 -1.66 -10.17 5.37
C ARG A 32 -1.94 -9.20 6.50
N ALA A 33 -1.00 -8.30 6.81
CA ALA A 33 -1.17 -7.36 7.91
C ALA A 33 -2.30 -6.35 7.64
N PRO A 34 -2.35 -5.68 6.47
CA PRO A 34 -3.47 -4.79 6.15
C PRO A 34 -4.82 -5.53 6.06
N ALA A 35 -4.85 -6.76 5.54
CA ALA A 35 -6.08 -7.55 5.45
C ALA A 35 -6.63 -7.90 6.84
N ARG A 36 -5.74 -8.28 7.77
CA ARG A 36 -6.13 -8.56 9.15
C ARG A 36 -6.78 -7.34 9.83
N GLU A 37 -6.27 -6.13 9.60
CA GLU A 37 -6.90 -4.92 10.16
C GLU A 37 -8.28 -4.63 9.56
N VAL A 38 -8.53 -5.06 8.32
CA VAL A 38 -9.88 -5.04 7.73
C VAL A 38 -10.79 -6.05 8.41
N ASP A 39 -10.33 -7.29 8.59
CA ASP A 39 -11.09 -8.36 9.26
C ASP A 39 -11.44 -7.98 10.71
N LEU A 40 -10.56 -7.22 11.38
CA LEU A 40 -10.78 -6.69 12.73
C LEU A 40 -11.65 -5.42 12.76
N GLY A 41 -12.08 -4.89 11.61
CA GLY A 41 -12.88 -3.66 11.52
C GLY A 41 -12.10 -2.37 11.84
N ARG A 42 -10.78 -2.45 12.00
CA ARG A 42 -9.88 -1.31 12.31
C ARG A 42 -9.42 -0.55 11.07
N LEU A 43 -9.61 -1.16 9.90
CA LEU A 43 -9.32 -0.61 8.59
C LEU A 43 -10.52 -0.80 7.67
N SER A 44 -10.99 0.29 7.04
CA SER A 44 -12.00 0.18 5.99
C SER A 44 -11.37 -0.33 4.70
N VAL A 45 -12.18 -0.81 3.74
CA VAL A 45 -11.69 -1.16 2.39
C VAL A 45 -10.95 0.03 1.74
N ARG A 46 -11.46 1.26 1.92
CA ARG A 46 -10.78 2.47 1.45
C ARG A 46 -9.45 2.71 2.17
N GLY A 47 -9.40 2.46 3.48
CA GLY A 47 -8.18 2.51 4.27
C GLY A 47 -7.14 1.50 3.78
N PHE A 48 -7.56 0.28 3.49
CA PHE A 48 -6.72 -0.76 2.91
C PHE A 48 -6.13 -0.33 1.56
N GLU A 49 -6.93 0.29 0.69
CA GLU A 49 -6.41 0.81 -0.58
C GLU A 49 -5.32 1.88 -0.39
N ARG A 50 -5.47 2.71 0.66
CA ARG A 50 -4.53 3.78 0.95
C ARG A 50 -3.23 3.24 1.55
N VAL A 51 -3.32 2.27 2.46
CA VAL A 51 -2.15 1.56 3.00
C VAL A 51 -1.33 0.94 1.88
N LEU A 52 -1.98 0.27 0.93
CA LEU A 52 -1.26 -0.29 -0.21
C LEU A 52 -0.59 0.77 -1.08
N ARG A 53 -1.24 1.92 -1.33
CA ARG A 53 -0.58 3.03 -2.05
C ARG A 53 0.66 3.52 -1.31
N LEU A 54 0.57 3.72 0.00
CA LEU A 54 1.69 4.15 0.83
C LEU A 54 2.84 3.14 0.78
N ALA A 55 2.55 1.84 0.90
CA ALA A 55 3.57 0.80 0.78
C ALA A 55 4.32 0.86 -0.58
N TRP A 56 3.58 1.11 -1.67
CA TRP A 56 4.19 1.33 -2.99
C TRP A 56 5.04 2.60 -3.07
N THR A 57 4.61 3.67 -2.42
CA THR A 57 5.38 4.91 -2.33
C THR A 57 6.68 4.69 -1.55
N ILE A 58 6.63 3.99 -0.42
CA ILE A 58 7.82 3.64 0.39
C ILE A 58 8.80 2.81 -0.45
N ALA A 59 8.30 1.76 -1.12
CA ALA A 59 9.12 0.94 -1.99
C ALA A 59 9.78 1.73 -3.14
N ASP A 60 9.06 2.69 -3.74
CA ASP A 60 9.63 3.55 -4.79
C ASP A 60 10.71 4.50 -4.25
N PHE A 61 10.52 5.05 -3.04
CA PHE A 61 11.55 5.84 -2.35
C PHE A 61 12.82 5.02 -2.09
N ASP A 62 12.67 3.75 -1.74
CA ASP A 62 13.78 2.81 -1.53
C ASP A 62 14.34 2.22 -2.83
N GLY A 63 13.82 2.63 -4.00
CA GLY A 63 14.26 2.14 -5.31
C GLY A 63 13.87 0.69 -5.61
N ARG A 64 12.93 0.12 -4.86
CA ARG A 64 12.42 -1.24 -5.04
C ARG A 64 11.23 -1.24 -5.99
N ASP A 65 11.16 -2.26 -6.85
CA ASP A 65 10.11 -2.38 -7.86
C ASP A 65 8.79 -2.96 -7.30
N ARG A 66 8.78 -3.38 -6.02
CA ARG A 66 7.63 -3.93 -5.31
C ARG A 66 7.80 -3.72 -3.80
N PRO A 67 6.70 -3.48 -3.07
CA PRO A 67 6.74 -3.46 -1.63
C PRO A 67 6.89 -4.86 -1.02
N ASP A 68 7.48 -4.90 0.16
CA ASP A 68 7.60 -6.06 1.02
C ASP A 68 6.75 -5.90 2.31
N LEU A 69 6.98 -6.80 3.28
CA LEU A 69 6.24 -6.80 4.54
C LEU A 69 6.53 -5.55 5.38
N GLY A 70 7.76 -5.03 5.33
CA GLY A 70 8.20 -3.85 6.07
C GLY A 70 7.43 -2.61 5.61
N ASP A 71 7.32 -2.41 4.30
CA ASP A 71 6.57 -1.27 3.74
C ASP A 71 5.11 -1.30 4.12
N ALA A 72 4.51 -2.49 4.15
CA ALA A 72 3.12 -2.64 4.53
C ALA A 72 2.90 -2.34 6.01
N ALA A 73 3.87 -2.68 6.88
CA ALA A 73 3.85 -2.34 8.29
C ALA A 73 4.04 -0.84 8.52
N GLU A 74 5.06 -0.25 7.90
CA GLU A 74 5.32 1.19 7.98
C GLU A 74 4.13 2.00 7.43
N ALA A 75 3.53 1.59 6.31
CA ALA A 75 2.34 2.22 5.77
C ALA A 75 1.13 2.17 6.72
N LEU A 76 1.00 1.10 7.51
CA LEU A 76 -0.04 1.00 8.55
C LEU A 76 0.22 1.99 9.69
N ASP A 77 1.46 2.06 10.16
CA ASP A 77 1.88 2.95 11.24
C ASP A 77 1.68 4.43 10.85
N LEU A 78 2.16 4.81 9.66
CA LEU A 78 1.94 6.13 9.08
C LEU A 78 0.46 6.49 8.94
N ARG A 79 -0.40 5.52 8.58
CA ARG A 79 -1.86 5.72 8.49
C ARG A 79 -2.50 5.85 9.87
N ASN A 80 -1.97 5.19 10.88
CA ASN A 80 -2.47 5.23 12.25
C ASN A 80 -1.97 6.46 13.02
N GLY A 81 -1.01 7.22 12.46
CA GLY A 81 -0.37 8.35 13.13
C GLY A 81 0.56 7.92 14.27
N ALA A 82 0.97 6.65 14.29
CA ALA A 82 1.96 6.14 15.22
C ALA A 82 3.35 6.24 14.56
N PRO A 83 4.33 6.94 15.15
CA PRO A 83 5.71 6.79 14.71
C PRO A 83 6.20 5.39 15.12
N SER A 84 6.74 4.65 14.15
CA SER A 84 7.49 3.41 14.35
C SER A 84 8.84 3.69 15.01
#